data_AF-A0A660V938-F1
#
_entry.id   AF-A0A660V938-F1
#
_cell.length_a   1.000
_cell.length_b   1.000
_cell.length_c   1.000
_cell.angle_alpha   90.00
_cell.angle_beta   90.00
_cell.angle_gamma   90.00
#
_symmetry.space_group_name_H-M   'P 1'
#
loop_
_entity.id
_entity.type
_entity.pdbx_description
1 polymer ?
#
loop_
_entity_poly.entity_id
_entity_poly.type
_entity_poly.pdbx_seq_one_letter_code
_entity_poly.pdbx_strand_id
1 'polypeptide(L)' 'MKNYVIVMLLCVLCLCGCSPYYRITDPATDHVYYARDVKNLSGGAVKLEDERSGKIVTLQNSEVEKIAEEAYNQGVYAK' A
#
# COMPACT_ATOMS: atom_id res chain seq x y z
N MET A 1 -7.93 -8.36 -38.82
CA MET A 1 -8.35 -7.21 -37.98
C MET A 1 -9.25 -7.61 -36.80
N LYS A 2 -10.17 -8.58 -36.96
CA LYS A 2 -11.17 -8.95 -35.93
C LYS A 2 -10.61 -9.69 -34.69
N ASN A 3 -9.53 -10.45 -34.83
CA ASN A 3 -8.91 -11.20 -33.72
C ASN A 3 -7.98 -10.34 -32.84
N TYR A 4 -7.39 -9.27 -33.39
CA TYR A 4 -6.50 -8.38 -32.63
C TYR A 4 -7.24 -7.50 -31.63
N VAL A 5 -8.49 -7.12 -31.95
CA VAL A 5 -9.35 -6.33 -31.04
C VAL A 5 -9.70 -7.14 -29.79
N ILE A 6 -9.95 -8.45 -29.93
CA ILE A 6 -10.26 -9.34 -28.80
C ILE A 6 -9.04 -9.53 -27.90
N VAL A 7 -7.85 -9.70 -28.47
CA VAL A 7 -6.59 -9.82 -27.72
C VAL A 7 -6.25 -8.51 -27.00
N MET A 8 -6.49 -7.36 -27.64
CA MET A 8 -6.29 -6.04 -27.03
C MET A 8 -7.28 -5.79 -25.88
N LEU A 9 -8.54 -6.20 -26.01
CA LEU A 9 -9.56 -6.07 -24.96
C LEU A 9 -9.26 -6.95 -23.74
N LEU A 10 -8.66 -8.13 -23.93
CA LEU A 10 -8.29 -9.03 -22.84
C LEU A 10 -7.11 -8.50 -22.01
N CYS A 11 -6.13 -7.84 -22.64
CA CYS A 11 -4.98 -7.25 -21.94
C CYS A 11 -5.36 -6.08 -21.03
N VAL A 12 -6.43 -5.33 -21.34
CA VAL A 12 -6.87 -4.17 -20.54
C VAL A 12 -7.48 -4.61 -19.20
N LEU A 13 -8.07 -5.82 -19.13
CA LEU A 13 -8.68 -6.35 -17.90
C LEU A 13 -7.65 -6.81 -16.85
N CYS A 14 -6.40 -7.07 -17.25
CA CYS A 14 -5.32 -7.45 -16.34
C CYS A 14 -4.70 -6.27 -15.57
N LEU A 15 -5.13 -5.03 -15.85
CA LEU A 15 -4.63 -3.81 -15.20
C LEU A 15 -5.39 -3.43 -13.92
N CYS A 16 -6.42 -4.19 -13.54
CA CYS A 16 -7.00 -4.13 -12.18
C CYS A 16 -5.99 -4.76 -11.20
N GLY A 17 -4.91 -4.02 -10.98
CA GLY A 17 -3.76 -4.44 -10.21
C GLY A 17 -4.13 -4.73 -8.76
N CYS A 18 -3.70 -5.90 -8.30
CA CYS A 18 -3.62 -6.25 -6.90
C CYS A 18 -2.60 -5.31 -6.24
N SER A 19 -3.05 -4.12 -5.83
CA SER A 19 -2.17 -3.17 -5.13
C SER A 19 -1.80 -3.79 -3.78
N PRO A 20 -0.50 -3.86 -3.44
CA PRO A 20 -0.09 -4.39 -2.15
C PRO A 20 -0.66 -3.56 -1.00
N TYR A 21 -0.98 -4.24 0.10
CA TYR A 21 -1.40 -3.60 1.35
C TYR A 21 -0.25 -3.65 2.35
N TYR A 22 0.02 -2.54 3.03
CA TYR A 22 1.12 -2.44 3.97
C TYR A 22 0.66 -2.05 5.37
N ARG A 23 1.28 -2.69 6.37
CA ARG A 23 1.33 -2.24 7.76
C ARG A 23 2.72 -1.67 8.00
N ILE A 24 2.77 -0.44 8.51
CA ILE A 24 4.02 0.23 8.84
C ILE A 24 4.02 0.56 10.32
N THR A 25 4.96 0.00 11.06
CA THR A 25 5.11 0.25 12.49
C THR A 25 6.27 1.20 12.71
N ASP A 26 6.04 2.31 13.42
CA ASP A 26 7.10 3.16 13.94
C ASP A 26 7.65 2.56 15.26
N PRO A 27 8.86 1.98 15.26
CA PRO A 27 9.42 1.35 16.45
C PRO A 27 9.76 2.34 17.58
N ALA A 28 9.77 3.65 17.31
CA ALA A 28 10.02 4.66 18.34
C ALA A 28 8.77 4.98 19.16
N THR A 29 7.57 4.76 18.60
CA THR A 29 6.29 5.15 19.21
C THR A 29 5.28 4.01 19.31
N ASP A 30 5.61 2.83 18.77
CA ASP A 30 4.70 1.70 18.54
C ASP A 30 3.46 2.07 17.71
N HIS A 31 3.49 3.22 17.01
CA HIS A 31 2.36 3.67 16.21
C HIS A 31 2.30 2.88 14.90
N VAL A 32 1.09 2.45 14.54
CA VAL A 32 0.85 1.62 13.35
C VAL A 32 0.09 2.44 12.30
N TYR A 33 0.68 2.53 11.12
CA TYR A 33 0.13 3.17 9.94
C TYR A 33 -0.23 2.11 8.89
N TYR A 34 -1.15 2.48 8.00
CA TYR A 34 -1.61 1.62 6.92
C TYR A 34 -1.55 2.38 5.61
N ALA A 35 -0.92 1.80 4.59
CA ALA A 35 -0.80 2.43 3.27
C ALA A 35 -0.89 1.39 2.14
N ARG A 36 -1.26 1.85 0.95
CA ARG A 36 -1.22 1.05 -0.29
C ARG A 36 0.06 1.27 -1.10
N ASP A 37 0.84 2.27 -0.72
CA ASP A 37 2.15 2.56 -1.29
C ASP A 37 3.11 3.05 -0.19
N VAL A 38 4.38 2.66 -0.31
CA VAL A 38 5.45 3.04 0.61
C VAL A 38 6.67 3.45 -0.21
N LYS A 39 7.04 4.73 -0.12
CA LYS A 39 8.21 5.27 -0.80
C LYS A 39 9.43 5.21 0.11
N ASN A 40 10.40 4.39 -0.26
CA ASN A 40 11.71 4.39 0.39
C ASN A 40 12.45 5.71 0.09
N LEU A 41 13.08 6.26 1.12
CA LEU A 41 13.93 7.45 1.08
C LEU A 41 15.37 7.07 1.48
N SER A 42 16.27 8.05 1.41
CA SER A 42 17.66 7.91 1.84
C SER A 42 17.74 7.55 3.32
N GLY A 43 18.70 6.70 3.69
CA GLY A 43 18.99 6.41 5.10
C GLY A 43 17.98 5.50 5.79
N GLY A 44 17.17 4.74 5.05
CA GLY A 44 16.20 3.79 5.61
C GLY A 44 14.86 4.41 6.01
N ALA A 45 14.69 5.72 5.81
CA ALA A 45 13.44 6.40 6.02
C ALA A 45 12.39 5.98 4.97
N VAL A 46 11.12 6.03 5.34
CA VAL A 46 9.99 5.76 4.44
C VAL A 46 8.99 6.91 4.47
N LYS A 47 8.36 7.17 3.33
CA LYS A 47 7.26 8.12 3.19
C LYS A 47 6.01 7.36 2.73
N LEU A 48 4.91 7.59 3.43
CA LEU A 48 3.63 6.94 3.16
C LEU A 48 2.47 7.92 3.33
N GLU A 49 1.33 7.60 2.72
CA GLU A 49 0.05 8.21 3.04
C GLU A 49 -0.72 7.25 3.94
N ASP A 50 -1.02 7.69 5.15
CA ASP A 50 -1.78 6.87 6.10
C ASP A 50 -3.25 6.86 5.72
N GLU A 51 -3.80 5.69 5.39
CA GLU A 51 -5.16 5.51 4.89
C GLU A 51 -6.22 5.91 5.93
N ARG A 52 -5.90 5.81 7.24
CA ARG A 52 -6.83 6.20 8.31
C ARG A 52 -7.02 7.72 8.38
N SER A 53 -5.93 8.48 8.27
CA SER A 53 -5.94 9.93 8.48
C SER A 53 -5.82 10.77 7.21
N GLY A 54 -5.44 10.16 6.08
CA GLY A 54 -5.08 10.86 4.84
C GLY A 54 -3.81 11.70 4.95
N LYS A 55 -3.03 11.54 6.03
CA LYS A 55 -1.83 12.34 6.26
C LYS A 55 -0.63 11.70 5.58
N ILE A 56 0.22 12.56 5.02
CA ILE A 56 1.54 12.16 4.55
C ILE A 56 2.47 12.09 5.75
N VAL A 57 3.02 10.90 6.02
CA VAL A 57 3.92 10.62 7.13
C VAL A 57 5.29 10.23 6.58
N THR A 58 6.35 10.78 7.17
CA THR A 58 7.73 10.37 6.91
C THR A 58 8.30 9.78 8.19
N LEU A 59 8.63 8.50 8.17
CA LEU A 59 9.23 7.79 9.29
C LEU A 59 10.71 7.58 9.02
N GLN A 60 11.55 7.96 9.99
CA GLN A 60 13.01 7.80 9.88
C GLN A 60 13.45 6.35 10.14
N ASN A 61 12.71 5.63 10.97
CA ASN A 61 12.85 4.20 11.20
C ASN A 61 11.45 3.58 11.10
N SER A 62 11.34 2.41 10.48
CA SER A 62 10.06 1.73 10.30
C SER A 62 10.23 0.24 10.10
N GLU A 63 9.31 -0.54 10.64
CA GLU A 63 9.08 -1.92 10.19
C GLU A 63 7.96 -1.89 9.15
N VAL A 64 8.26 -2.33 7.92
CA VAL A 64 7.29 -2.37 6.82
C VAL A 64 6.94 -3.82 6.52
N GLU A 65 5.68 -4.18 6.73
CA GLU A 65 5.15 -5.52 6.46
C GLU A 65 4.08 -5.45 5.37
N LYS A 66 4.18 -6.31 4.35
CA LYS A 66 3.10 -6.52 3.40
C LYS A 66 2.09 -7.48 4.02
N ILE A 67 0.83 -7.08 4.06
CA ILE A 67 -0.25 -7.84 4.69
C ILE A 67 -1.36 -8.17 3.67
N ALA A 68 -2.25 -9.08 4.06
CA ALA A 68 -3.46 -9.39 3.29
C ALA A 68 -4.49 -8.24 3.40
N GLU A 69 -5.38 -8.14 2.41
CA GLU A 69 -6.43 -7.12 2.35
C GLU A 69 -7.33 -7.16 3.59
N GLU A 70 -7.67 -8.34 4.07
CA GLU A 70 -8.55 -8.52 5.23
C GLU A 70 -7.92 -7.94 6.49
N ALA A 71 -6.63 -8.20 6.72
CA ALA A 71 -5.89 -7.66 7.86
C ALA A 71 -5.70 -6.13 7.73
N TYR A 72 -5.54 -5.64 6.50
CA TYR A 72 -5.45 -4.22 6.22
C TYR A 72 -6.76 -3.51 6.53
N ASN A 73 -7.87 -4.03 6.01
CA ASN A 73 -9.20 -3.47 6.24
C ASN A 73 -9.59 -3.54 7.72
N GLN A 74 -9.27 -4.63 8.41
CA GLN A 74 -9.44 -4.70 9.87
C GLN A 74 -8.62 -3.62 10.57
N GLY A 75 -7.36 -3.43 10.17
CA GLY A 75 -6.52 -2.36 10.72
C GLY A 75 -7.10 -0.97 10.46
N VAL A 76 -7.39 -0.62 9.22
CA VAL A 76 -7.87 0.71 8.83
C VAL A 76 -9.23 1.03 9.42
N TYR A 77 -10.17 0.09 9.41
CA TYR A 77 -11.58 0.33 9.70
C TYR A 77 -12.07 -0.26 11.04
N ALA A 78 -11.19 -0.85 11.86
CA ALA A 78 -11.54 -1.19 13.24
C ALA A 78 -11.97 0.08 13.97
N LYS A 79 -13.23 0.10 14.42
CA LYS A 79 -13.83 1.17 15.23
C LYS A 79 -13.51 0.98 16.70
#